data_AF-A0A9W5KR61-F1
#
_entry.id   AF-A0A9W5KR61-F1
#
_cell.length_a   1.000
_cell.length_b   1.000
_cell.length_c   1.000
_cell.angle_alpha   90.00
_cell.angle_beta   90.00
_cell.angle_gamma   90.00
#
_symmetry.space_group_name_H-M   'P 1'
#
loop_
_entity.id
_entity.type
_entity.pdbx_description
1 polymer ?
#
loop_
_entity_poly.entity_id
_entity_poly.type
_entity_poly.pdbx_seq_one_letter_code
_entity_poly.pdbx_strand_id
1 'polypeptide(L)'
;MRDGKPNVFHFLGHRTTNAKYNIITDTYVTAENIANPELYLAWLQAQIDEFGFKVEAVLLDAGYFTRYICKKLSERNIFIVMGIDDLENEIKKYRKANLNM
;
A
#
# COMPACT_ATOMS: atom_id res chain seq x y z
N MET A 1 13.84 10.68 -17.64
CA MET A 1 12.54 10.86 -18.32
C MET A 1 12.29 9.59 -19.13
N ARG A 2 11.10 8.98 -19.06
CA ARG A 2 10.82 7.73 -19.79
C ARG A 2 10.63 8.05 -21.27
N ASP A 3 11.28 7.30 -22.16
CA ASP A 3 11.23 7.57 -23.61
C ASP A 3 9.78 7.53 -24.12
N GLY A 4 9.42 8.51 -24.95
CA GLY A 4 8.09 8.64 -25.58
C GLY A 4 7.03 9.40 -24.78
N LYS A 5 7.34 9.90 -23.57
CA LYS A 5 6.39 10.72 -22.79
C LYS A 5 6.47 12.20 -23.18
N PRO A 6 5.35 12.91 -23.43
CA PRO A 6 5.39 14.32 -23.78
C PRO A 6 5.98 15.17 -22.63
N ASN A 7 6.73 16.22 -22.96
CA ASN A 7 7.35 17.12 -21.97
C ASN A 7 6.30 18.07 -21.37
N VAL A 8 5.46 17.55 -20.46
CA VAL A 8 4.41 18.29 -19.76
C VAL A 8 4.44 17.95 -18.26
N PHE A 9 3.73 18.73 -17.44
CA PHE A 9 3.55 18.43 -16.03
C PHE A 9 2.77 17.11 -15.88
N HIS A 10 3.38 16.15 -15.20
CA HIS A 10 2.76 14.87 -14.88
C HIS A 10 2.60 14.70 -13.38
N PHE A 11 1.41 14.24 -13.01
CA PHE A 11 1.08 13.86 -11.65
C PHE A 11 0.75 12.37 -11.61
N LEU A 12 1.15 11.71 -10.53
CA LEU A 12 0.77 10.34 -10.21
C LEU A 12 -0.27 10.37 -9.10
N GLY A 13 -1.44 9.81 -9.38
CA GLY A 13 -2.46 9.57 -8.36
C GLY A 13 -2.23 8.22 -7.70
N HIS A 14 -2.06 8.23 -6.38
CA HIS A 14 -1.95 7.05 -5.53
C HIS A 14 -3.23 6.92 -4.73
N ARG A 15 -3.84 5.73 -4.72
CA ARG A 15 -5.12 5.50 -4.05
C ARG A 15 -4.98 4.36 -3.06
N THR A 16 -5.57 4.53 -1.89
CA THR A 16 -5.78 3.45 -0.93
C THR A 16 -7.24 3.08 -0.93
N THR A 17 -7.53 1.79 -0.96
CA THR A 17 -8.89 1.26 -0.95
C THR A 17 -9.07 0.30 0.21
N ASN A 18 -10.26 0.34 0.81
CA ASN A 18 -10.71 -0.72 1.68
C ASN A 18 -11.10 -1.93 0.84
N ALA A 19 -10.38 -3.04 1.02
CA ALA A 19 -10.58 -4.27 0.25
C ALA A 19 -11.97 -4.90 0.42
N LYS A 20 -12.59 -4.77 1.60
CA LYS A 20 -13.86 -5.42 1.90
C LYS A 20 -15.05 -4.68 1.31
N TYR A 21 -15.01 -3.35 1.37
CA TYR A 21 -16.14 -2.50 1.00
C TYR A 21 -15.95 -1.77 -0.33
N ASN A 22 -14.77 -1.90 -0.97
CA ASN A 22 -14.40 -1.22 -2.21
C ASN A 22 -14.53 0.31 -2.13
N ILE A 23 -14.27 0.88 -0.95
CA ILE A 23 -14.30 2.32 -0.71
C ILE A 23 -12.87 2.87 -0.81
N ILE A 24 -12.69 3.96 -1.55
CA ILE A 24 -11.43 4.72 -1.53
C ILE A 24 -11.34 5.42 -0.18
N THR A 25 -10.32 5.08 0.61
CA THR A 25 -10.07 5.69 1.93
C THR A 25 -9.22 6.94 1.82
N ASP A 26 -8.40 7.03 0.78
CA ASP A 26 -7.50 8.15 0.57
C ASP A 26 -7.05 8.24 -0.90
N THR A 27 -6.72 9.45 -1.34
CA THR A 27 -6.08 9.69 -2.63
C THR A 27 -5.01 10.76 -2.47
N TYR A 28 -3.78 10.39 -2.80
CA TYR A 28 -2.65 11.29 -2.74
C TYR A 28 -2.06 11.51 -4.13
N VAL A 29 -1.76 12.77 -4.47
CA VAL A 29 -1.20 13.13 -5.77
C VAL A 29 0.24 13.62 -5.60
N THR A 30 1.19 12.97 -6.27
CA THR A 30 2.59 13.43 -6.32
C THR A 30 2.95 13.95 -7.69
N ALA A 31 3.95 14.82 -7.76
CA ALA A 31 4.70 14.99 -9.00
C ALA A 31 5.44 13.69 -9.34
N GLU A 32 5.59 13.39 -10.63
CA GLU A 32 6.16 12.12 -11.12
C GLU A 32 7.63 11.90 -10.70
N ASN A 33 8.35 12.95 -10.30
CA ASN A 33 9.75 12.90 -9.93
C ASN A 33 10.01 12.66 -8.43
N ILE A 34 8.97 12.52 -7.60
CA ILE A 34 9.14 12.33 -6.16
C ILE A 34 9.30 10.84 -5.84
N ALA A 35 10.24 10.50 -4.96
CA ALA A 35 10.47 9.12 -4.54
C ALA A 35 9.28 8.57 -3.74
N ASN A 36 8.64 7.53 -4.29
CA ASN A 36 7.42 6.92 -3.75
C ASN A 36 7.58 6.12 -2.43
N PRO A 37 8.72 5.49 -2.08
CA PRO A 37 8.74 4.54 -0.96
C PRO A 37 8.54 5.15 0.43
N GLU A 38 9.17 6.28 0.72
CA GLU A 38 9.03 6.96 2.02
C GLU A 38 7.65 7.61 2.16
N LEU A 39 7.15 8.16 1.06
CA LEU A 39 5.83 8.77 0.98
C LEU A 39 4.71 7.77 1.31
N TYR A 40 4.75 6.57 0.75
CA TYR A 40 3.75 5.53 1.03
C TYR A 40 3.62 5.22 2.53
N LEU A 41 4.75 5.02 3.23
CA LEU A 41 4.74 4.66 4.65
C LEU A 41 4.23 5.80 5.53
N ALA A 42 4.49 7.05 5.14
CA ALA A 42 3.99 8.24 5.82
C ALA A 42 2.48 8.36 5.63
N TRP A 43 1.94 8.13 4.44
CA TRP A 43 0.50 8.19 4.19
C TRP A 43 -0.27 7.07 4.87
N LEU A 44 0.27 5.84 4.82
CA LEU A 44 -0.33 4.73 5.56
C LEU A 44 -0.42 5.08 7.05
N GLN A 45 0.61 5.70 7.62
CA GLN A 45 0.59 6.13 9.01
C GLN A 45 -0.44 7.23 9.24
N ALA A 46 -0.50 8.25 8.37
CA ALA A 46 -1.49 9.32 8.49
C ALA A 46 -2.94 8.80 8.46
N GLN A 47 -3.24 7.83 7.59
CA GLN A 47 -4.57 7.18 7.55
C GLN A 47 -4.86 6.40 8.85
N ILE A 48 -3.86 5.71 9.40
CA ILE A 48 -4.00 4.99 10.67
C ILE A 48 -4.28 5.98 11.80
N ASP A 49 -3.53 7.09 11.86
CA ASP A 49 -3.63 8.09 12.91
C ASP A 49 -4.96 8.86 12.85
N GLU A 50 -5.41 9.24 11.65
CA GLU A 50 -6.64 10.00 11.44
C GLU A 50 -7.90 9.15 11.65
N PHE A 51 -7.93 7.94 11.08
CA PHE A 51 -9.14 7.11 11.08
C PHE A 51 -9.13 5.98 12.11
N GLY A 52 -8.02 5.79 12.84
CA GLY A 52 -7.87 4.74 13.84
C GLY A 52 -7.89 3.33 13.24
N PHE A 53 -7.46 3.17 11.98
CA PHE A 53 -7.51 1.89 11.30
C PHE A 53 -6.58 0.85 11.93
N LYS A 54 -7.15 -0.32 12.24
CA LYS A 54 -6.37 -1.51 12.62
C LYS A 54 -5.97 -2.27 11.36
N VAL A 55 -4.90 -1.80 10.71
CA VAL A 55 -4.42 -2.36 9.44
C VAL A 55 -3.72 -3.69 9.70
N GLU A 56 -4.32 -4.80 9.25
CA GLU A 56 -3.73 -6.13 9.36
C GLU A 56 -2.88 -6.50 8.13
N ALA A 57 -3.27 -6.00 6.96
CA ALA A 57 -2.69 -6.37 5.69
C ALA A 57 -2.84 -5.22 4.69
N VAL A 58 -1.88 -5.13 3.76
CA VAL A 58 -1.91 -4.19 2.64
C VAL A 58 -1.66 -4.93 1.34
N LEU A 59 -2.40 -4.56 0.28
CA LEU A 59 -2.14 -5.01 -1.08
C LEU A 59 -1.30 -3.92 -1.77
N LEU A 60 -0.05 -4.24 -2.10
CA LEU A 60 0.86 -3.29 -2.73
C LEU A 60 0.78 -3.40 -4.26
N ASP A 61 0.73 -2.24 -4.92
CA ASP A 61 1.08 -2.16 -6.33
C ASP A 61 2.56 -2.54 -6.53
N ALA A 62 2.90 -3.10 -7.70
CA ALA A 62 4.25 -3.54 -8.03
C ALA A 62 5.30 -2.44 -7.82
N GLY A 63 4.95 -1.17 -8.03
CA GLY A 63 5.84 -0.03 -7.80
C GLY A 63 6.21 0.22 -6.33
N TYR A 64 5.43 -0.30 -5.38
CA TYR A 64 5.67 -0.16 -3.93
C TYR A 64 6.38 -1.38 -3.32
N PHE A 65 6.54 -2.46 -4.08
CA PHE A 65 7.19 -3.67 -3.57
C PHE A 65 8.72 -3.53 -3.54
N THR A 66 9.21 -2.83 -2.52
CA THR A 66 10.64 -2.60 -2.29
C THR A 66 11.08 -3.24 -0.98
N ARG A 67 12.35 -3.66 -0.88
CA ARG A 67 12.91 -4.21 0.37
C ARG A 67 12.70 -3.30 1.58
N TYR A 68 12.79 -1.99 1.37
CA TYR A 68 12.59 -0.98 2.41
C TYR A 68 11.15 -0.99 2.94
N ILE A 69 10.15 -0.92 2.05
CA ILE A 69 8.74 -0.99 2.43
C ILE A 69 8.43 -2.33 3.10
N CYS A 70 8.91 -3.44 2.56
CA CYS A 70 8.64 -4.76 3.12
C CYS A 70 9.16 -4.89 4.55
N LYS A 71 10.38 -4.41 4.81
CA LYS A 71 10.95 -4.38 6.17
C LYS A 71 10.09 -3.53 7.10
N LYS A 72 9.70 -2.33 6.67
CA LYS A 72 8.92 -1.39 7.51
C LYS A 72 7.51 -1.88 7.83
N LEU A 73 6.84 -2.52 6.88
CA LEU A 73 5.53 -3.14 7.12
C LEU A 73 5.64 -4.36 8.04
N SER A 74 6.68 -5.18 7.87
CA SER A 74 6.94 -6.31 8.76
C SER A 74 7.23 -5.88 10.20
N GLU A 75 8.02 -4.81 10.40
CA GLU A 75 8.27 -4.20 11.72
C GLU A 75 6.98 -3.70 12.40
N ARG A 76 5.96 -3.36 11.61
CA ARG A 76 4.62 -2.94 12.08
C ARG A 76 3.63 -4.10 12.22
N ASN A 77 4.05 -5.34 12.02
CA ASN A 77 3.19 -6.53 11.96
C ASN A 77 2.04 -6.42 10.93
N ILE A 78 2.30 -5.76 9.80
CA ILE A 78 1.35 -5.62 8.70
C ILE A 78 1.72 -6.64 7.62
N PHE A 79 0.77 -7.53 7.28
CA PHE A 79 0.96 -8.52 6.23
C PHE A 79 0.96 -7.87 4.84
N ILE A 80 1.84 -8.36 3.97
CA ILE A 80 2.01 -7.82 2.62
C ILE A 80 1.42 -8.81 1.64
N VAL A 81 0.49 -8.32 0.83
CA VAL A 81 -0.11 -9.07 -0.26
C VAL A 81 0.36 -8.48 -1.58
N MET A 82 0.66 -9.33 -2.56
CA MET A 82 1.12 -8.94 -3.89
C MET A 82 0.43 -9.75 -4.98
N GLY A 83 -0.07 -9.06 -6.02
CA GLY A 83 -0.44 -9.70 -7.28
C GLY A 83 -1.34 -10.92 -7.13
N ILE A 84 -2.39 -10.80 -6.33
CA ILE A 84 -3.28 -11.91 -5.95
C ILE A 84 -4.70 -11.60 -6.40
N ASP A 85 -5.31 -12.57 -7.07
CA ASP A 85 -6.72 -12.50 -7.51
C ASP A 85 -7.71 -12.68 -6.34
N ASP A 86 -7.27 -13.29 -5.23
CA ASP A 86 -8.09 -13.63 -4.06
C ASP A 86 -7.45 -13.18 -2.74
N LEU A 87 -7.55 -11.87 -2.50
CA LEU A 87 -7.00 -11.20 -1.31
C LEU A 87 -7.59 -11.77 0.00
N GLU A 88 -8.88 -12.09 0.02
CA GLU A 88 -9.53 -12.58 1.24
C GLU A 88 -8.98 -13.93 1.69
N ASN A 89 -8.74 -14.86 0.77
CA ASN A 89 -8.23 -16.18 1.13
C ASN A 89 -6.80 -16.13 1.64
N GLU A 90 -5.96 -15.23 1.12
CA GLU A 90 -4.60 -15.05 1.63
C GLU A 90 -4.60 -14.42 3.03
N ILE A 91 -5.46 -13.43 3.28
CA ILE A 91 -5.64 -12.90 4.64
C ILE A 91 -6.14 -13.99 5.60
N LYS A 92 -7.09 -14.85 5.17
CA LYS A 92 -7.57 -15.97 6.00
C LYS A 92 -6.44 -16.96 6.33
N LYS A 93 -5.58 -17.30 5.36
CA LYS A 93 -4.40 -18.16 5.58
C LYS A 93 -3.44 -17.52 6.58
N TYR A 94 -3.13 -16.23 6.39
CA TYR A 94 -2.26 -15.48 7.30
C TYR A 94 -2.83 -15.44 8.73
N ARG A 95 -4.12 -15.11 8.90
CA ARG A 95 -4.77 -15.12 10.21
C ARG A 95 -4.70 -16.50 10.87
N LYS A 96 -4.97 -17.58 10.11
CA LYS A 96 -4.87 -18.96 10.63
C LYS A 96 -3.45 -19.32 11.07
N ALA A 97 -2.43 -18.86 10.36
CA ALA A 97 -1.03 -19.09 10.74
C ALA A 97 -0.64 -18.36 12.03
N ASN A 98 -1.20 -17.18 12.28
CA ASN A 98 -0.86 -16.35 13.46
C ASN A 98 -1.80 -16.54 14.67
N LEU A 99 -2.95 -17.21 14.50
CA LEU A 99 -3.86 -17.57 15.60
C LEU A 99 -3.50 -18.89 16.31
N ASN A 100 -2.52 -19.65 15.79
CA ASN A 100 -2.05 -20.92 16.36
C ASN A 100 -0.70 -20.79 17.11
N MET A 101 -0.33 -19.56 17.50
CA MET A 101 0.85 -19.23 18.29
C MET A 101 0.41 -18.46 19.53
#